data_AF-A0A2D7M4E5-F1
#
_entry.id   AF-A0A2D7M4E5-F1
#
_cell.length_a   1.000
_cell.length_b   1.000
_cell.length_c   1.000
_cell.angle_alpha   90.00
_cell.angle_beta   90.00
_cell.angle_gamma   90.00
#
_symmetry.space_group_name_H-M   'P 1'
#
loop_
_entity.id
_entity.type
_entity.pdbx_description
1 polymer ?
#
loop_
_entity_poly.entity_id
_entity_poly.type
_entity_poly.pdbx_seq_one_letter_code
_entity_poly.pdbx_strand_id
1 'polypeptide(L)' 'MRLDEFQKDLSTRLGKRVSEIFTRDGEPVQDLMELYQPSPAGFAGQLNLVDGSRYSWELWQEAGEMWNFQATLIS' A
#
# COMPACT_ATOMS: atom_id res chain seq x y z
N MET A 1 4.35 -9.07 10.25
CA MET A 1 4.81 -7.78 9.68
C MET A 1 4.16 -6.68 10.48
N ARG A 2 4.90 -5.64 10.86
CA ARG A 2 4.36 -4.42 11.49
C ARG A 2 4.10 -3.35 10.42
N LEU A 3 3.26 -2.36 10.74
CA LEU A 3 2.92 -1.29 9.80
C LEU A 3 4.15 -0.51 9.31
N ASP A 4 5.15 -0.30 10.17
CA ASP A 4 6.40 0.39 9.83
C ASP A 4 7.30 -0.43 8.89
N GLU A 5 7.31 -1.76 9.03
CA GLU A 5 7.98 -2.67 8.09
C GLU A 5 7.30 -2.63 6.72
N PHE A 6 5.97 -2.64 6.70
CA PHE A 6 5.19 -2.58 5.48
C PHE A 6 5.35 -1.23 4.75
N GLN A 7 5.43 -0.13 5.49
CA GLN A 7 5.71 1.19 4.93
C GLN A 7 7.08 1.24 4.23
N LYS A 8 8.09 0.56 4.77
CA LYS A 8 9.41 0.44 4.13
C LYS A 8 9.35 -0.42 2.87
N ASP A 9 8.56 -1.50 2.87
CA ASP A 9 8.34 -2.33 1.68
C ASP A 9 7.67 -1.53 0.56
N LEU A 10 6.58 -0.81 0.87
CA LEU A 10 5.92 0.08 -0.09
C LEU A 10 6.86 1.15 -0.63
N SER A 11 7.70 1.74 0.23
CA SER A 11 8.70 2.73 -0.21
C SER A 11 9.70 2.14 -1.20
N THR A 12 10.10 0.89 -0.99
CA THR A 12 11.02 0.17 -1.87
C THR A 12 10.38 -0.13 -3.21
N ARG A 13 9.11 -0.56 -3.23
CA ARG A 13 8.36 -0.85 -4.46
C ARG A 13 8.09 0.40 -5.30
N LEU A 14 7.80 1.53 -4.64
CA LEU A 14 7.57 2.81 -5.30
C LEU A 14 8.85 3.54 -5.73
N GLY A 15 10.01 3.17 -5.16
CA GLY A 15 11.25 3.92 -5.32
C GLY A 15 11.22 5.32 -4.69
N LYS A 16 10.23 5.59 -3.83
CA LYS A 16 10.03 6.87 -3.14
C LYS A 16 9.62 6.63 -1.69
N ARG A 17 9.99 7.53 -0.79
CA ARG A 17 9.70 7.38 0.64
C ARG A 17 8.21 7.66 0.93
N VAL A 18 7.51 6.67 1.45
CA VAL A 18 6.16 6.79 1.99
C VAL A 18 6.22 7.47 3.36
N SER A 19 5.37 8.47 3.58
CA SER A 19 5.21 9.15 4.87
C SER A 19 4.07 8.58 5.70
N GLU A 20 2.93 8.31 5.07
CA GLU A 20 1.68 7.89 5.71
C GLU A 20 0.94 6.86 4.85
N ILE A 21 0.21 5.94 5.50
CA ILE A 21 -0.62 4.92 4.85
C ILE A 21 -2.06 5.10 5.33
N PHE A 22 -2.98 5.02 4.37
CA PHE A 22 -4.41 5.17 4.59
C PHE A 22 -5.16 3.96 4.05
N THR A 23 -6.35 3.73 4.60
CA THR A 23 -7.32 2.79 4.03
C THR A 23 -7.75 3.24 2.63
N ARG A 24 -8.49 2.40 1.92
CA ARG A 24 -9.05 2.75 0.60
C ARG A 24 -9.96 3.99 0.65
N ASP A 25 -10.61 4.21 1.78
CA ASP A 25 -11.51 5.35 1.99
C ASP A 25 -10.75 6.63 2.40
N GLY A 26 -9.43 6.53 2.63
CA GLY A 26 -8.57 7.66 2.96
C GLY A 26 -8.40 7.91 4.47
N GLU A 27 -8.78 6.96 5.32
CA GLU A 27 -8.62 7.05 6.78
C GLU A 27 -7.24 6.55 7.22
N PRO A 28 -6.62 7.12 8.28
CA PRO A 28 -5.33 6.65 8.78
C PRO A 28 -5.39 5.19 9.26
N VAL A 29 -4.46 4.36 8.78
CA VAL A 29 -4.39 2.95 9.17
C VAL A 29 -3.80 2.80 10.56
N GLN A 30 -4.47 2.02 11.42
CA GLN A 30 -3.92 1.62 12.73
C GLN A 30 -3.36 0.19 12.67
N ASP A 31 -4.00 -0.69 11.89
CA ASP A 31 -3.62 -2.10 11.75
C ASP A 31 -3.58 -2.56 10.28
N LEU A 32 -2.62 -3.43 9.93
CA LEU A 32 -2.47 -3.96 8.58
C LEU A 32 -3.71 -4.71 8.07
N MET A 33 -4.53 -5.26 8.96
CA MET A 33 -5.77 -5.95 8.60
C MET A 33 -6.80 -5.01 7.97
N GLU A 34 -6.72 -3.71 8.21
CA GLU A 34 -7.58 -2.71 7.56
C GLU A 34 -7.27 -2.55 6.07
N LEU A 35 -6.06 -2.94 5.66
CA LEU A 35 -5.62 -2.91 4.26
C LEU A 35 -5.91 -4.23 3.54
N TYR A 36 -6.18 -5.31 4.27
CA TYR A 36 -6.30 -6.66 3.72
C TYR A 36 -7.53 -6.81 2.82
N GLN A 37 -7.35 -7.55 1.73
CA GLN A 37 -8.38 -7.86 0.75
C GLN A 37 -8.44 -9.36 0.50
N PRO A 38 -9.63 -9.99 0.56
CA PRO A 38 -9.74 -11.43 0.40
C PRO A 38 -9.71 -11.87 -1.08
N SER A 39 -10.05 -11.02 -2.04
CA SER A 39 -10.12 -11.39 -3.47
C SER A 39 -9.91 -10.19 -4.40
N PRO A 40 -8.83 -10.15 -5.20
CA PRO A 40 -7.65 -11.02 -5.10
C PRO A 40 -7.01 -10.94 -3.70
N ALA A 41 -6.42 -12.04 -3.23
CA ALA A 41 -5.78 -12.05 -1.91
C ALA A 41 -4.61 -11.07 -1.90
N GLY A 42 -4.67 -10.06 -1.02
CA GLY A 42 -3.72 -8.97 -1.05
C GLY A 42 -3.99 -7.86 -0.04
N PHE A 43 -3.40 -6.70 -0.33
CA PHE A 43 -3.52 -5.47 0.44
C PHE A 43 -3.73 -4.30 -0.51
N ALA A 44 -4.51 -3.32 -0.09
CA ALA A 44 -4.68 -2.09 -0.87
C ALA A 44 -5.09 -0.93 0.02
N GLY A 45 -4.77 0.28 -0.45
CA GLY A 45 -5.09 1.49 0.27
C GLY A 45 -4.64 2.72 -0.50
N GLN A 46 -4.44 3.80 0.25
CA GLN A 46 -3.82 5.01 -0.26
C GLN A 46 -2.55 5.29 0.54
N LEU A 47 -1.67 6.12 0.00
CA LEU A 47 -0.47 6.57 0.70
C LEU A 47 -0.07 7.98 0.29
N ASN A 48 0.58 8.68 1.21
CA ASN A 48 1.27 9.92 0.94
C ASN A 48 2.77 9.65 0.84
N LEU A 49 3.42 10.36 -0.07
CA LEU A 49 4.87 10.40 -0.16
C LEU A 49 5.41 11.65 0.55
N VAL A 50 6.68 11.62 0.91
CA VAL A 50 7.36 12.79 1.52
C VAL A 50 7.42 14.01 0.61
N ASP A 51 7.25 13.83 -0.71
CA ASP A 51 7.17 14.93 -1.69
C ASP A 51 5.75 15.55 -1.76
N GLY A 52 4.81 15.05 -0.95
CA GLY A 52 3.42 15.53 -0.87
C GLY A 52 2.47 14.87 -1.86
N SER A 53 2.95 14.04 -2.79
CA SER A 53 2.09 13.34 -3.74
C SER A 53 1.32 12.19 -3.10
N ARG A 54 0.13 11.91 -3.62
CA ARG A 54 -0.78 10.88 -3.09
C ARG A 54 -1.06 9.80 -4.14
N TYR A 55 -0.99 8.54 -3.73
CA TYR A 55 -1.23 7.39 -4.59
C TYR A 55 -2.31 6.47 -4.03
N SER A 56 -3.11 5.89 -4.92
CA SER A 56 -3.84 4.64 -4.66
C SER A 56 -2.92 3.47 -5.01
N TRP A 57 -2.92 2.40 -4.23
CA TRP A 57 -2.03 1.26 -4.44
C TRP A 57 -2.70 -0.08 -4.13
N GLU A 58 -2.22 -1.12 -4.81
CA GLU A 58 -2.64 -2.51 -4.58
C GLU A 58 -1.44 -3.44 -4.67
N LEU A 59 -1.42 -4.44 -3.78
CA LEU A 59 -0.43 -5.49 -3.68
C LEU A 59 -1.18 -6.83 -3.58
N TRP A 60 -1.11 -7.68 -4.60
CA TRP A 60 -1.88 -8.93 -4.63
C TRP A 60 -1.03 -10.10 -5.12
N GLN A 61 -1.43 -11.31 -4.73
CA GLN A 61 -0.87 -12.54 -5.28
C GLN A 61 -1.68 -12.99 -6.50
N GLU A 62 -0.98 -13.27 -7.59
CA GLU A 62 -1.53 -14.00 -8.72
C GLU A 62 -1.10 -15.48 -8.64
N ALA A 63 -1.81 -16.37 -9.34
CA ALA A 63 -1.51 -17.81 -9.32
C ALA A 63 -0.03 -18.07 -9.69
N GLY A 64 0.72 -18.69 -8.77
CA GLY A 64 2.16 -18.96 -8.95
C GLY A 64 3.11 -18.20 -8.02
N GLU A 65 2.66 -17.78 -6.83
CA GLU A 65 3.46 -17.15 -5.76
C GLU A 65 4.07 -15.77 -6.08
N MET A 66 3.72 -15.18 -7.22
CA MET A 66 4.19 -13.83 -7.57
C MET A 66 3.31 -12.76 -6.93
N TRP A 67 3.98 -11.82 -6.24
CA TRP A 67 3.36 -10.60 -5.73
C TRP A 67 3.42 -9.50 -6.77
N ASN A 68 2.24 -9.11 -7.26
CA ASN A 68 2.07 -7.97 -8.14
C ASN A 68 1.85 -6.69 -7.31
N PHE A 69 2.39 -5.58 -7.79
CA PHE A 69 2.24 -4.28 -7.17
C PHE A 69 1.87 -3.24 -8.23
N GLN A 70 0.85 -2.44 -7.93
CA GLN A 70 0.50 -1.27 -8.74
C GLN A 70 0.26 -0.07 -7.86
N ALA A 71 0.59 1.11 -8.39
CA ALA A 71 0.28 2.38 -7.77
C ALA A 71 -0.07 3.42 -8.83
N THR A 72 -1.13 4.19 -8.57
CA THR A 72 -1.65 5.22 -9.45
C THR A 72 -1.68 6.54 -8.70
N LEU A 73 -1.08 7.58 -9.29
CA LEU A 73 -1.13 8.94 -8.74
C LEU A 73 -2.59 9.43 -8.74
N ILE A 74 -3.05 9.96 -7.61
CA ILE A 74 -4.42 10.48 -7.46
C ILE A 74 -4.47 11.96 -7.02
N SER A 75 -3.36 12.53 -6.54
CA SER A 75 -3.19 13.98 -6.33
C SER A 75 -1.73 14.38 -6.24
#